data_AF-A0A1F9QQJ0-F1
#
_entry.id   AF-A0A1F9QQJ0-F1
#
_cell.length_a   1.000
_cell.length_b   1.000
_cell.length_c   1.000
_cell.angle_alpha   90.00
_cell.angle_beta   90.00
_cell.angle_gamma   90.00
#
_symmetry.space_group_name_H-M   'P 1'
#
loop_
_entity.id
_entity.type
_entity.pdbx_description
1 polymer ?
#
loop_
_entity_poly.entity_id
_entity_poly.type
_entity_poly.pdbx_seq_one_letter_code
_entity_poly.pdbx_strand_id
1 'polypeptide(L)'
;MHWESQSGTTQASTAGQNLVKHAERGYSIYLFVRLNRNNGPLTPPFQFLGRGNCISHEGNRPIAMVWQLDHPMPAELLEANRVGG
;
A
#
# COMPACT_ATOMS: atom_id res chain seq x y z
N MET A 1 -6.38 -1.53 3.83
CA MET A 1 -4.99 -2.05 3.69
C MET A 1 -4.07 -1.16 4.52
N HIS A 2 -3.13 -1.74 5.26
CA HIS A 2 -2.11 -0.98 5.98
C HIS A 2 -0.79 -0.97 5.20
N TRP A 3 -0.09 0.16 5.16
CA TRP A 3 1.21 0.34 4.53
C TRP A 3 2.01 1.44 5.22
N GLU A 4 3.33 1.31 5.29
CA GLU A 4 4.24 2.33 5.83
C GLU A 4 5.11 2.94 4.73
N SER A 5 5.33 4.25 4.81
CA SER A 5 6.27 4.94 3.92
C SER A 5 7.70 4.45 4.10
N GLN A 6 8.58 4.77 3.14
CA GLN A 6 10.02 4.60 3.33
C GLN A 6 10.47 5.26 4.63
N SER A 7 11.40 4.63 5.35
CA SER A 7 11.86 5.03 6.69
C SER A 7 12.40 6.46 6.77
N GLY A 8 12.69 7.10 5.64
CA GLY A 8 13.13 8.49 5.56
C GLY A 8 12.03 9.54 5.41
N THR A 9 10.85 9.11 4.97
CA THR A 9 9.76 10.01 4.58
C THR A 9 9.17 10.62 5.83
N THR A 10 9.05 11.95 5.86
CA THR A 10 8.34 12.68 6.91
C THR A 10 7.02 13.21 6.37
N GLN A 11 6.02 13.43 7.22
CA GLN A 11 4.76 14.05 6.81
C GLN A 11 5.00 15.42 6.17
N ALA A 12 5.95 16.22 6.67
CA ALA A 12 6.24 17.55 6.14
C ALA A 12 7.00 17.54 4.79
N SER A 13 7.66 16.44 4.45
CA SER A 13 8.40 16.33 3.19
C SER A 13 7.47 16.34 1.98
N THR A 14 7.98 16.76 0.81
CA THR A 14 7.23 16.72 -0.45
C THR A 14 6.68 15.32 -0.74
N ALA A 15 7.49 14.28 -0.52
CA ALA A 15 7.06 12.89 -0.72
C ALA A 15 5.93 12.49 0.25
N GLY A 16 6.04 12.85 1.54
CA GLY A 16 4.97 12.60 2.51
C GLY A 16 3.68 13.33 2.18
N GLN A 17 3.77 14.61 1.80
CA GLN A 17 2.60 15.38 1.36
C GLN A 17 1.97 14.83 0.08
N ASN A 18 2.76 14.30 -0.84
CA ASN A 18 2.24 13.65 -2.06
C ASN A 18 1.46 12.37 -1.74
N LEU A 19 1.75 11.67 -0.64
CA LEU A 19 1.00 10.50 -0.19
C LEU A 19 -0.25 10.91 0.62
N VAL A 20 -0.04 11.73 1.65
CA VAL A 20 -1.10 12.12 2.60
C VAL A 20 -2.18 12.96 1.92
N LYS A 21 -1.78 13.93 1.10
CA LYS A 21 -2.69 14.86 0.40
C LYS A 21 -2.77 14.56 -1.10
N HIS A 22 -2.60 13.29 -1.48
CA HIS A 22 -2.56 12.86 -2.88
C HIS A 22 -3.78 13.38 -3.68
N ALA A 23 -4.99 13.24 -3.14
CA ALA A 23 -6.22 13.68 -3.79
C ALA A 23 -6.28 15.21 -3.99
N GLU A 24 -6.00 16.00 -2.94
CA GLU A 24 -5.94 17.48 -3.03
C GLU A 24 -4.89 17.97 -4.04
N ARG A 25 -3.81 17.19 -4.21
CA ARG A 25 -2.72 17.48 -5.15
C ARG A 25 -2.93 16.90 -6.55
N GLY A 26 -4.05 16.21 -6.80
CA GLY A 26 -4.37 15.61 -8.09
C GLY A 26 -3.64 14.30 -8.41
N TYR A 27 -3.00 13.67 -7.44
CA TYR A 27 -2.38 12.36 -7.59
C TYR A 27 -3.40 11.22 -7.44
N SER A 28 -3.30 10.22 -8.33
CA SER A 28 -3.97 8.94 -8.18
C SER A 28 -2.97 7.89 -7.70
N ILE A 29 -3.30 7.20 -6.60
CA ILE A 29 -2.43 6.16 -6.03
C ILE A 29 -2.93 4.78 -6.47
N TYR A 30 -2.03 4.00 -7.04
CA TYR A 30 -2.29 2.65 -7.53
C TYR A 30 -1.49 1.65 -6.71
N LEU A 31 -2.18 0.66 -6.15
CA LEU A 31 -1.59 -0.29 -5.22
C LEU A 31 -1.24 -1.59 -5.92
N PHE A 32 -0.02 -2.05 -5.68
CA PHE A 32 0.50 -3.33 -6.15
C PHE A 32 1.01 -4.12 -4.96
N VAL A 33 0.72 -5.41 -4.94
CA VAL A 33 1.17 -6.32 -3.89
C VAL A 33 1.92 -7.48 -4.49
N ARG A 34 2.84 -8.02 -3.70
CA ARG A 34 3.54 -9.24 -4.03
C ARG A 34 3.43 -10.17 -2.84
N LEU A 35 2.76 -11.29 -3.05
CA LEU A 35 2.66 -12.33 -2.04
C LEU A 35 4.01 -13.03 -1.95
N ASN A 36 4.53 -13.16 -0.73
CA ASN A 36 5.77 -13.90 -0.48
C ASN A 36 5.45 -15.39 -0.39
N ARG A 37 5.09 -15.99 -1.53
CA ARG A 37 4.99 -17.44 -1.68
C ARG A 37 6.33 -17.97 -2.17
N ASN A 38 6.83 -19.02 -1.52
CA ASN A 38 8.04 -19.71 -1.96
C ASN A 38 7.73 -20.47 -3.26
N ASN A 39 7.84 -19.79 -4.40
CA ASN A 39 7.53 -20.32 -5.72
C ASN A 39 8.81 -20.79 -6.46
N GLY A 40 9.82 -21.24 -5.72
CA GLY A 40 11.12 -21.60 -6.28
C GLY A 40 12.06 -20.40 -6.46
N PRO A 41 13.05 -20.46 -7.37
CA PRO A 41 14.12 -19.46 -7.47
C PRO A 41 13.65 -18.12 -8.07
N LEU A 42 12.45 -18.09 -8.65
CA LEU A 42 11.93 -16.91 -9.33
C LEU A 42 11.21 -15.98 -8.38
N THR A 43 11.40 -14.69 -8.63
CA THR A 43 10.71 -13.61 -7.94
C THR A 43 9.23 -13.58 -8.38
N PRO A 44 8.25 -13.74 -7.46
CA PRO A 44 6.84 -13.60 -7.83
C PRO A 44 6.52 -12.25 -8.48
N PRO A 45 5.63 -12.20 -9.48
CA PRO A 45 5.18 -10.94 -10.06
C PRO A 45 4.35 -10.13 -9.07
N PHE A 46 4.29 -8.82 -9.30
CA PHE A 46 3.34 -7.95 -8.62
C PHE A 46 1.92 -8.19 -9.17
N GLN A 47 0.95 -8.18 -8.27
CA GLN A 47 -0.48 -8.18 -8.57
C GLN A 47 -1.04 -6.78 -8.35
N PHE A 48 -1.82 -6.30 -9.31
CA PHE A 48 -2.49 -5.02 -9.24
C PHE A 48 -3.75 -5.11 -8.38
N LEU A 49 -3.92 -4.20 -7.42
CA LEU A 49 -5.10 -4.14 -6.56
C LEU A 49 -6.11 -3.06 -6.94
N GLY A 50 -5.75 -2.18 -7.87
CA GLY A 50 -6.57 -1.02 -8.20
C GLY A 50 -6.07 0.27 -7.58
N ARG A 51 -6.90 1.31 -7.74
CA ARG A 51 -6.69 2.62 -7.14
C ARG A 51 -7.08 2.57 -5.67
N GLY A 52 -6.33 3.29 -4.83
CA GLY A 52 -6.61 3.43 -3.41
C GLY A 52 -6.60 4.88 -2.96
N ASN A 53 -7.40 5.16 -1.94
CA ASN A 53 -7.48 6.45 -1.25
C ASN A 53 -6.97 6.30 0.18
N CYS A 54 -6.10 7.21 0.60
CA CYS A 54 -5.64 7.27 1.99
C CYS A 54 -6.77 7.77 2.89
N ILE A 55 -7.22 6.94 3.83
CA ILE A 55 -8.31 7.27 4.77
C ILE A 55 -7.80 7.64 6.16
N SER A 56 -6.61 7.18 6.54
CA SER A 56 -5.93 7.62 7.75
C SER A 56 -4.41 7.50 7.61
N HIS A 57 -3.70 8.31 8.38
CA HIS A 57 -2.24 8.24 8.48
C HIS A 57 -1.80 8.67 9.89
N GLU A 58 -0.73 8.07 10.37
CA GLU A 58 -0.13 8.34 11.68
C GLU A 58 1.39 8.16 11.63
N GLY A 59 2.07 8.47 12.73
CA GLY A 59 3.53 8.46 12.77
C GLY A 59 4.14 9.60 11.96
N ASN A 60 5.43 9.55 11.68
CA ASN A 60 6.08 10.59 10.89
C ASN A 60 7.21 10.02 10.06
N ARG A 61 8.11 9.24 10.66
CA ARG A 61 9.27 8.65 10.00
C ARG A 61 9.46 7.20 10.47
N PRO A 62 8.78 6.21 9.86
CA PRO A 62 7.89 6.33 8.70
C PRO A 62 6.48 6.85 9.06
N ILE A 63 5.71 7.19 8.03
CA ILE A 63 4.27 7.45 8.08
C ILE A 63 3.55 6.12 7.88
N ALA A 64 2.77 5.70 8.87
CA ALA A 64 1.84 4.59 8.75
C ALA A 64 0.55 5.07 8.10
N MET A 65 0.00 4.31 7.16
CA MET A 65 -1.15 4.72 6.35
C MET A 65 -2.17 3.59 6.21
N VAL A 66 -3.45 3.96 6.24
CA VAL A 66 -4.55 3.06 5.88
C VAL A 66 -5.15 3.50 4.56
N TRP A 67 -5.16 2.56 3.61
CA TRP A 67 -5.69 2.74 2.27
C TRP A 67 -7.01 1.98 2.11
N GLN A 68 -8.01 2.66 1.56
CA GLN A 68 -9.24 2.08 1.06
C GLN A 68 -9.12 1.87 -0.45
N LEU A 69 -9.36 0.64 -0.91
CA LEU A 69 -9.39 0.34 -2.34
C LEU A 69 -10.75 0.73 -2.93
N ASP A 70 -10.76 1.23 -4.16
CA ASP A 70 -11.99 1.55 -4.88
C ASP A 70 -12.81 0.29 -5.23
N HIS A 71 -12.12 -0.83 -5.42
CA HIS A 71 -12.72 -2.14 -5.63
C HIS A 71 -12.28 -3.11 -4.53
N PRO A 72 -13.14 -4.09 -4.16
CA PRO A 72 -12.76 -5.13 -3.21
C PRO A 72 -11.48 -5.84 -3.65
N MET A 73 -10.63 -6.20 -2.67
CA MET A 73 -9.45 -7.01 -2.94
C MET A 73 -9.87 -8.35 -3.55
N PRO A 74 -9.18 -8.85 -4.60
CA PRO A 74 -9.46 -10.17 -5.16
C PRO A 74 -9.42 -11.27 -4.08
N ALA A 75 -10.39 -12.19 -4.10
CA ALA A 75 -10.52 -13.23 -3.07
C ALA A 75 -9.27 -14.10 -2.92
N GLU A 76 -8.61 -14.43 -4.03
CA GLU A 76 -7.38 -15.23 -4.07
C GLU A 76 -6.23 -14.64 -3.22
N LEU A 77 -6.22 -13.30 -3.07
CA LEU A 77 -5.25 -12.56 -2.25
C LEU A 77 -5.57 -12.60 -0.76
N LEU A 78 -6.86 -12.67 -0.39
CA LEU A 78 -7.25 -12.85 1.00
C LEU A 78 -6.92 -14.26 1.51
N GLU A 79 -7.16 -15.29 0.69
CA GLU A 79 -6.87 -16.67 1.06
C GLU A 79 -5.37 -16.92 1.22
N ALA A 80 -4.55 -16.27 0.39
CA ALA A 80 -3.09 -16.35 0.47
C ALA A 80 -2.49 -15.87 1.80
N ASN A 81 -3.12 -14.88 2.44
CA ASN A 81 -2.62 -14.24 3.66
C ASN A 81 -3.19 -14.87 4.94
N ARG A 82 -4.12 -15.84 4.82
CA ARG A 82 -4.74 -16.51 5.98
C ARG A 82 -3.90 -17.66 6.56
N VAL A 83 -2.79 -18.02 5.91
CA VAL A 83 -1.91 -19.15 6.30
C VAL A 83 -0.68 -18.69 7.10
N GLY A 84 -0.68 -17.47 7.64
CA GLY A 84 0.41 -16.92 8.45
C GLY A 84 0.01 -16.64 9.90
N GLY A 85 -0.70 -17.58 10.53
CA GLY A 85 -0.98 -17.59 11.97
C GLY A 85 -0.17 -18.67 12.68
#